data_AF-A0A0J1IMQ9-F1
#
_entry.id   AF-A0A0J1IMQ9-F1
#
_cell.length_a   1.000
_cell.length_b   1.000
_cell.length_c   1.000
_cell.angle_alpha   90.00
_cell.angle_beta   90.00
_cell.angle_gamma   90.00
#
_symmetry.space_group_name_H-M   'P 1'
#
loop_
_entity.id
_entity.type
_entity.pdbx_description
1 polymer ?
#
loop_
_entity_poly.entity_id
_entity_poly.type
_entity_poly.pdbx_seq_one_letter_code
_entity_poly.pdbx_strand_id
1 'polypeptide(L)'
;MNLTDSIGLAFFTIIFTFLTNILFKHLQDKFDFMADTKKFKRDYYFKQLTELNLELYAIIAQSEFLRYFHDLKNRGTIKEIPFLESKQNKTVQTRDMITGEILQQTEEVIATSISKFNKMELVENIINKKQYASQKLIKLAVAYRYCHEFYLKDDIVPEQLKKFQEEELRLIYDIVITVVSETNAKLKFCKMDYIESEIKTGTMQSDVFEPPTI
;
A
#
# COMPACT_ATOMS: atom_id res chain seq x y z
N MET A 1 7.71 -74.90 12.46
CA MET A 1 7.36 -73.58 11.88
C MET A 1 7.02 -73.82 10.43
N ASN A 2 5.77 -73.58 10.00
CA ASN A 2 5.36 -73.86 8.63
C ASN A 2 6.05 -72.89 7.66
N LEU A 3 6.77 -73.44 6.69
CA LEU A 3 7.52 -72.68 5.68
C LEU A 3 6.60 -71.73 4.90
N THR A 4 5.34 -72.12 4.72
CA THR A 4 4.27 -71.35 4.07
C THR A 4 3.89 -70.08 4.85
N ASP A 5 3.87 -70.14 6.17
CA ASP A 5 3.54 -68.98 7.03
C ASP A 5 4.71 -67.97 7.04
N SER A 6 5.95 -68.47 6.99
CA SER A 6 7.15 -67.63 6.89
C SER A 6 7.28 -66.92 5.54
N ILE A 7 6.92 -67.60 4.44
CA ILE A 7 6.92 -67.02 3.09
C ILE A 7 5.80 -65.99 2.96
N GLY A 8 4.59 -66.29 3.45
CA GLY A 8 3.46 -65.36 3.44
C GLY A 8 3.76 -64.08 4.23
N LEU A 9 4.40 -64.21 5.39
CA LEU A 9 4.81 -63.05 6.20
C LEU A 9 5.88 -62.20 5.51
N ALA A 10 6.89 -62.83 4.89
CA ALA A 10 7.91 -62.12 4.12
C ALA A 10 7.32 -61.36 2.92
N PHE A 11 6.41 -61.97 2.15
CA PHE A 11 5.70 -61.31 1.06
C PHE A 11 4.86 -60.14 1.55
N PHE A 12 4.13 -60.30 2.66
CA PHE A 12 3.37 -59.22 3.26
C PHE A 12 4.27 -58.06 3.69
N THR A 13 5.41 -58.33 4.35
CA THR A 13 6.37 -57.29 4.74
C THR A 13 6.93 -56.55 3.54
N ILE A 14 7.23 -57.24 2.43
CA ILE A 14 7.72 -56.61 1.19
C ILE A 14 6.64 -55.70 0.59
N ILE A 15 5.41 -56.17 0.46
CA ILE A 15 4.29 -55.38 -0.07
C ILE A 15 4.01 -54.17 0.82
N PHE A 16 3.98 -54.36 2.14
CA PHE A 16 3.77 -53.29 3.11
C PHE A 16 4.90 -52.24 3.06
N THR A 17 6.16 -52.68 2.98
CA THR A 17 7.32 -51.78 2.84
C THR A 17 7.27 -51.01 1.51
N PHE A 18 6.85 -51.67 0.43
CA PHE A 18 6.70 -51.02 -0.87
C PHE A 18 5.58 -49.96 -0.85
N LEU A 19 4.40 -50.29 -0.29
CA LEU A 19 3.28 -49.37 -0.16
C LEU A 19 3.59 -48.19 0.76
N THR A 20 4.26 -48.44 1.89
CA THR A 20 4.69 -47.37 2.82
C THR A 20 5.71 -46.47 2.15
N ASN A 21 6.69 -46.99 1.41
CA ASN A 21 7.64 -46.16 0.65
C ASN A 21 6.95 -45.30 -0.42
N ILE A 22 5.97 -45.83 -1.15
CA ILE A 22 5.18 -45.04 -2.11
C ILE A 22 4.42 -43.93 -1.39
N LEU A 23 3.77 -44.27 -0.27
CA LEU A 23 3.02 -43.29 0.52
C LEU A 23 3.94 -42.20 1.08
N PHE A 24 5.08 -42.56 1.66
CA PHE A 24 6.06 -41.61 2.17
C PHE A 24 6.61 -40.71 1.07
N LYS A 25 6.95 -41.26 -0.10
CA LYS A 25 7.40 -40.46 -1.24
C LYS A 25 6.31 -39.48 -1.71
N HIS A 26 5.06 -39.94 -1.82
CA HIS A 26 3.96 -39.07 -2.23
C HIS A 26 3.67 -37.96 -1.20
N LEU A 27 3.78 -38.27 0.10
CA LEU A 27 3.68 -37.28 1.16
C LEU A 27 4.83 -36.27 1.08
N GLN A 28 6.07 -36.76 0.92
CA GLN A 28 7.26 -35.92 0.78
C GLN A 28 7.12 -34.97 -0.41
N ASP A 29 6.77 -35.48 -1.60
CA ASP A 29 6.57 -34.65 -2.80
C ASP A 29 5.51 -33.55 -2.57
N LYS A 30 4.43 -33.87 -1.86
CA LYS A 30 3.39 -32.89 -1.48
C LYS A 30 3.90 -31.86 -0.47
N PHE A 31 4.67 -32.28 0.53
CA PHE A 31 5.27 -31.38 1.52
C PHE A 31 6.28 -30.46 0.87
N ASP A 32 7.13 -30.97 -0.02
CA ASP A 32 8.14 -30.21 -0.76
C ASP A 32 7.46 -29.18 -1.67
N PHE A 33 6.45 -29.59 -2.45
CA PHE A 33 5.66 -28.66 -3.25
C PHE A 33 4.99 -27.56 -2.41
N MET A 34 4.47 -27.91 -1.23
CA MET A 34 3.87 -26.93 -0.31
C MET A 34 4.93 -25.98 0.25
N ALA A 35 6.10 -26.48 0.62
CA ALA A 35 7.21 -25.68 1.12
C ALA A 35 7.71 -24.70 0.06
N ASP A 36 7.89 -25.17 -1.18
CA ASP A 36 8.29 -24.33 -2.32
C ASP A 36 7.23 -23.29 -2.65
N THR A 37 5.95 -23.65 -2.62
CA THR A 37 4.85 -22.71 -2.84
C THR A 37 4.83 -21.61 -1.76
N LYS A 38 5.04 -21.97 -0.49
CA LYS A 38 5.13 -21.00 0.61
C LYS A 38 6.33 -20.09 0.45
N LYS A 39 7.50 -20.65 0.09
CA LYS A 39 8.72 -19.89 -0.17
C LYS A 39 8.52 -18.89 -1.31
N PHE A 40 7.99 -19.34 -2.45
CA PHE A 40 7.69 -18.50 -3.60
C PHE A 40 6.74 -17.35 -3.23
N LYS A 41 5.64 -17.64 -2.53
CA LYS A 41 4.70 -16.59 -2.09
C LYS A 41 5.34 -15.58 -1.15
N ARG A 42 6.18 -16.04 -0.21
CA ARG A 42 6.89 -15.16 0.70
C ARG A 42 7.87 -14.27 -0.05
N ASP A 43 8.66 -14.84 -0.96
CA ASP A 43 9.64 -14.08 -1.75
C ASP A 43 8.94 -13.07 -2.67
N TYR A 44 7.79 -13.45 -3.24
CA TYR A 44 6.94 -12.55 -4.01
C TYR A 44 6.39 -11.39 -3.16
N TYR A 45 5.80 -11.66 -2.00
CA TYR A 45 5.28 -10.61 -1.10
C TYR A 45 6.40 -9.72 -0.53
N PHE A 46 7.55 -10.29 -0.24
CA PHE A 46 8.71 -9.52 0.22
C PHE A 46 9.20 -8.54 -0.86
N LYS A 47 9.21 -8.95 -2.13
CA LYS A 47 9.47 -8.03 -3.25
C LYS A 47 8.42 -6.93 -3.36
N GLN A 48 7.13 -7.27 -3.25
CA GLN A 48 6.07 -6.26 -3.27
C GLN A 48 6.22 -5.25 -2.11
N LEU A 49 6.61 -5.73 -0.92
CA LEU A 49 6.90 -4.92 0.25
C LEU A 49 8.02 -3.90 0.00
N THR A 50 9.19 -4.43 -0.37
CA THR A 50 10.44 -3.66 -0.48
C THR A 50 10.45 -2.72 -1.68
N GLU A 51 9.86 -3.14 -2.80
CA GLU A 51 9.92 -2.36 -4.04
C GLU A 51 8.82 -1.31 -4.13
N LEU A 52 7.68 -1.47 -3.43
CA LEU A 52 6.52 -0.60 -3.59
C LEU A 52 5.81 -0.26 -2.27
N ASN A 53 5.30 -1.27 -1.56
CA ASN A 53 4.36 -1.04 -0.46
C ASN A 53 4.93 -0.18 0.68
N LEU A 54 6.20 -0.39 1.06
CA LEU A 54 6.84 0.41 2.11
C LEU A 54 7.04 1.88 1.71
N GLU A 55 7.33 2.14 0.43
CA GLU A 55 7.42 3.52 -0.07
C GLU A 55 6.06 4.21 -0.03
N LEU A 56 5.00 3.56 -0.54
CA LEU A 56 3.64 4.11 -0.48
C LEU A 56 3.17 4.31 0.97
N TYR A 57 3.51 3.36 1.86
CA TYR A 57 3.21 3.47 3.29
C TYR A 57 3.91 4.69 3.91
N ALA A 58 5.17 4.95 3.57
CA ALA A 58 5.89 6.14 4.06
C ALA A 58 5.24 7.47 3.61
N ILE A 59 4.76 7.53 2.36
CA ILE A 59 4.02 8.70 1.84
C ILE A 59 2.75 8.95 2.65
N ILE A 60 2.00 7.90 2.93
CA ILE A 60 0.76 7.99 3.73
C ILE A 60 1.09 8.34 5.19
N ALA A 61 2.16 7.79 5.75
CA ALA A 61 2.61 8.11 7.11
C ALA A 61 2.93 9.60 7.26
N GLN A 62 3.51 10.24 6.24
CA GLN A 62 3.70 11.69 6.23
C GLN A 62 2.35 12.43 6.32
N SER A 63 1.37 12.03 5.51
CA SER A 63 0.01 12.60 5.55
C SER A 63 -0.65 12.42 6.92
N GLU A 64 -0.52 11.24 7.53
CA GLU A 64 -1.10 10.95 8.86
C GLU A 64 -0.38 11.69 9.98
N PHE A 65 0.93 11.91 9.86
CA PHE A 65 1.64 12.80 10.77
C PHE A 65 1.12 14.24 10.67
N LEU A 66 0.88 14.77 9.46
CA LEU A 66 0.28 16.10 9.29
C LEU A 66 -1.11 16.17 9.92
N ARG A 67 -1.91 15.09 9.80
CA ARG A 67 -3.22 14.99 10.44
C ARG A 67 -3.11 15.10 11.96
N TYR A 68 -2.16 14.36 12.55
CA TYR A 68 -1.90 14.40 13.99
C TYR A 68 -1.42 15.80 14.42
N PHE A 69 -0.40 16.34 13.73
CA PHE A 69 0.26 17.60 14.08
C PHE A 69 -0.69 18.81 14.04
N HIS A 70 -1.63 18.84 13.10
CA HIS A 70 -2.61 19.91 12.95
C HIS A 70 -3.94 19.67 13.68
N ASP A 71 -4.01 18.66 14.56
CA ASP A 71 -5.21 18.25 15.29
C ASP A 71 -6.45 18.07 14.39
N LEU A 72 -6.23 17.51 13.19
CA LEU A 72 -7.31 17.32 12.21
C LEU A 72 -8.19 16.12 12.53
N LYS A 73 -7.77 15.25 13.47
CA LYS A 73 -8.60 14.14 13.97
C LYS A 73 -9.94 14.61 14.55
N ASN A 74 -9.96 15.80 15.14
CA ASN A 74 -11.18 16.40 15.71
C ASN A 74 -12.00 17.20 14.69
N ARG A 75 -11.49 17.37 13.46
CA ARG A 75 -12.07 18.26 12.45
C ARG A 75 -12.63 17.56 11.21
N GLY A 76 -12.27 16.30 11.00
CA GLY A 76 -12.77 15.53 9.88
C GLY A 76 -12.36 14.06 9.97
N THR A 77 -13.20 13.19 9.42
CA THR A 77 -12.93 11.76 9.32
C THR A 77 -11.94 11.48 8.19
N ILE A 78 -11.32 10.29 8.24
CA ILE A 78 -10.46 9.80 7.15
C ILE A 78 -11.19 9.72 5.81
N LYS A 79 -12.52 9.59 5.79
CA LYS A 79 -13.31 9.60 4.55
C LYS A 79 -13.43 11.00 3.95
N GLU A 80 -13.54 12.02 4.79
CA GLU A 80 -13.68 13.42 4.37
C GLU A 80 -12.34 14.03 3.98
N ILE A 81 -11.26 13.64 4.69
CA ILE A 81 -9.91 14.12 4.43
C ILE A 81 -8.97 12.91 4.42
N PRO A 82 -8.96 12.10 3.35
CA PRO A 82 -8.19 10.85 3.27
C PRO A 82 -6.68 11.06 3.15
N PHE A 83 -6.24 12.19 2.61
CA PHE A 83 -4.83 12.47 2.38
C PHE A 83 -4.55 13.97 2.52
N LEU A 84 -3.43 14.32 3.15
CA LEU A 84 -2.96 15.68 3.37
C LEU A 84 -1.63 15.90 2.64
N GLU A 85 -1.58 16.99 1.88
CA GLU A 85 -0.40 17.42 1.14
C GLU A 85 0.21 18.66 1.80
N SER A 86 1.53 18.76 1.77
CA SER A 86 2.24 20.00 2.14
C SER A 86 2.60 20.75 0.86
N LYS A 87 2.11 21.99 0.71
CA LYS A 87 2.50 22.88 -0.38
C LYS A 87 3.30 24.05 0.18
N GLN A 88 4.44 24.34 -0.44
CA GLN A 88 5.24 25.53 -0.16
C GLN A 88 5.25 26.41 -1.39
N ASN A 89 4.69 27.61 -1.27
CA ASN A 89 4.66 28.59 -2.33
C ASN A 89 5.58 29.74 -1.95
N LYS A 90 6.37 30.22 -2.91
CA LYS A 90 7.19 31.41 -2.79
C LYS A 90 6.61 32.47 -3.71
N THR A 91 6.18 33.58 -3.14
CA THR A 91 5.76 34.74 -3.90
C THR A 91 7.00 35.58 -4.23
N VAL A 92 7.33 35.68 -5.51
CA VAL A 92 8.35 36.59 -6.03
C VAL A 92 7.64 37.85 -6.50
N GLN A 93 7.94 38.98 -5.88
CA GLN A 93 7.44 40.29 -6.30
C GLN A 93 8.57 41.09 -6.91
N THR A 94 8.42 41.47 -8.17
CA THR A 94 9.26 42.46 -8.84
C THR A 94 8.62 43.82 -8.65
N ARG A 95 9.35 44.75 -8.04
CA ARG A 95 8.89 46.12 -7.78
C ARG A 95 9.70 47.14 -8.56
N ASP A 96 9.04 48.19 -8.99
CA ASP A 96 9.70 49.38 -9.52
C ASP A 96 10.53 50.02 -8.39
N MET A 97 11.82 50.28 -8.64
CA MET A 97 12.72 50.86 -7.64
C MET A 97 12.41 52.31 -7.30
N ILE A 98 11.71 53.03 -8.17
CA ILE A 98 11.45 54.48 -8.05
C ILE A 98 10.05 54.72 -7.48
N THR A 99 9.03 54.02 -7.96
CA THR A 99 7.64 54.19 -7.51
C THR A 99 7.23 53.22 -6.41
N GLY A 100 7.96 52.10 -6.24
CA GLY A 100 7.63 51.03 -5.30
C GLY A 100 6.45 50.16 -5.74
N GLU A 101 5.88 50.40 -6.92
CA GLU A 101 4.75 49.63 -7.44
C GLU A 101 5.16 48.20 -7.81
N ILE A 102 4.24 47.26 -7.59
CA ILE A 102 4.45 45.84 -7.96
C ILE A 102 4.24 45.71 -9.46
N LEU A 103 5.33 45.50 -10.19
CA LEU A 103 5.33 45.33 -11.65
C LEU A 103 4.93 43.90 -12.05
N GLN A 104 5.33 42.92 -11.24
CA GLN A 104 5.03 41.51 -11.49
C GLN A 104 5.02 40.75 -10.17
N GLN A 105 3.99 39.94 -9.96
CA GLN A 105 3.93 39.00 -8.86
C GLN A 105 3.81 37.59 -9.46
N THR A 106 4.73 36.71 -9.11
CA THR A 106 4.73 35.32 -9.56
C THR A 106 4.77 34.43 -8.33
N GLU A 107 3.90 33.43 -8.29
CA GLU A 107 3.94 32.39 -7.26
C GLU A 107 4.67 31.17 -7.83
N GLU A 108 5.80 30.84 -7.24
CA GLU A 108 6.57 29.65 -7.59
C GLU A 108 6.31 28.57 -6.55
N VAL A 109 5.91 27.37 -6.99
CA VAL A 109 5.80 26.20 -6.12
C VAL A 109 7.19 25.64 -5.90
N ILE A 110 7.66 25.62 -4.65
CA ILE A 110 8.96 25.05 -4.32
C ILE A 110 8.81 23.55 -4.09
N ALA A 111 9.51 22.75 -4.89
CA ALA A 111 9.67 21.32 -4.66
C ALA A 111 10.70 21.09 -3.53
N THR A 112 10.22 20.70 -2.36
CA THR A 112 11.02 20.23 -1.22
C THR A 112 10.82 18.72 -1.09
N SER A 113 11.65 18.06 -0.26
CA SER A 113 11.45 16.64 0.06
C SER A 113 10.06 16.34 0.64
N ILE A 114 9.44 17.31 1.32
CA ILE A 114 8.10 17.18 1.92
C ILE A 114 7.01 17.44 0.87
N SER A 115 7.14 18.49 0.05
CA SER A 115 6.13 18.85 -0.96
C SER A 115 6.15 17.97 -2.21
N LYS A 116 7.21 17.17 -2.40
CA LYS A 116 7.25 16.12 -3.43
C LYS A 116 6.17 15.06 -3.20
N PHE A 117 5.83 14.76 -1.95
CA PHE A 117 4.82 13.77 -1.61
C PHE A 117 3.42 14.37 -1.69
N ASN A 118 2.77 14.16 -2.84
CA ASN A 118 1.40 14.56 -3.13
C ASN A 118 0.57 13.36 -3.65
N LYS A 119 -0.74 13.54 -3.80
CA LYS A 119 -1.67 12.49 -4.23
C LYS A 119 -1.31 11.93 -5.62
N MET A 120 -0.81 12.78 -6.52
CA MET A 120 -0.38 12.33 -7.85
C MET A 120 0.91 11.54 -7.81
N GLU A 121 1.90 11.94 -7.01
CA GLU A 121 3.14 11.19 -6.82
C GLU A 121 2.85 9.78 -6.25
N LEU A 122 1.92 9.67 -5.30
CA LEU A 122 1.46 8.38 -4.77
C LEU A 122 0.92 7.47 -5.89
N VAL A 123 0.10 8.02 -6.78
CA VAL A 123 -0.53 7.29 -7.88
C VAL A 123 0.47 6.95 -8.99
N GLU A 124 1.34 7.88 -9.35
CA GLU A 124 2.38 7.65 -10.35
C GLU A 124 3.39 6.60 -9.86
N ASN A 125 3.72 6.57 -8.57
CA ASN A 125 4.55 5.51 -7.99
C ASN A 125 3.91 4.12 -8.17
N ILE A 126 2.60 3.99 -7.98
CA ILE A 126 1.87 2.73 -8.23
C ILE A 126 1.97 2.33 -9.72
N ILE A 127 1.79 3.28 -10.63
CA ILE A 127 1.78 3.01 -12.09
C ILE A 127 3.18 2.68 -12.61
N ASN A 128 4.20 3.40 -12.14
CA ASN A 128 5.60 3.20 -12.51
C ASN A 128 6.13 1.85 -12.04
N LYS A 129 5.68 1.40 -10.87
CA LYS A 129 6.07 0.12 -10.24
C LYS A 129 4.95 -0.93 -10.29
N LYS A 130 4.09 -0.86 -11.32
CA LYS A 130 2.90 -1.72 -11.50
C LYS A 130 3.16 -3.21 -11.39
N GLN A 131 4.37 -3.68 -11.71
CA GLN A 131 4.77 -5.09 -11.59
C GLN A 131 4.76 -5.60 -10.13
N TYR A 132 4.83 -4.69 -9.15
CA TYR A 132 4.78 -5.00 -7.73
C TYR A 132 3.42 -4.65 -7.11
N ALA A 133 2.58 -3.88 -7.81
CA ALA A 133 1.28 -3.45 -7.33
C ALA A 133 0.24 -4.58 -7.39
N SER A 134 -0.73 -4.55 -6.48
CA SER A 134 -1.90 -5.42 -6.59
C SER A 134 -2.79 -4.97 -7.75
N GLN A 135 -3.56 -5.90 -8.33
CA GLN A 135 -4.52 -5.56 -9.37
C GLN A 135 -5.52 -4.49 -8.92
N LYS A 136 -5.88 -4.48 -7.62
CA LYS A 136 -6.77 -3.48 -7.03
C LYS A 136 -6.12 -2.10 -7.04
N LEU A 137 -4.87 -1.98 -6.56
CA LEU A 137 -4.14 -0.71 -6.57
C LEU A 137 -3.96 -0.15 -7.98
N ILE A 138 -3.66 -0.99 -8.97
CA ILE A 138 -3.52 -0.56 -10.37
C ILE A 138 -4.85 0.03 -10.89
N LYS A 139 -5.98 -0.64 -10.64
CA LYS A 139 -7.30 -0.16 -11.06
C LYS A 139 -7.65 1.18 -10.42
N LEU A 140 -7.40 1.31 -9.12
CA LEU A 140 -7.65 2.55 -8.38
C LEU A 140 -6.75 3.68 -8.88
N ALA A 141 -5.46 3.42 -9.07
CA ALA A 141 -4.49 4.41 -9.56
C ALA A 141 -4.86 4.94 -10.95
N VAL A 142 -5.25 4.07 -11.88
CA VAL A 142 -5.66 4.49 -13.23
C VAL A 142 -6.94 5.35 -13.18
N ALA A 143 -7.92 4.96 -12.38
CA ALA A 143 -9.15 5.73 -12.21
C ALA A 143 -8.86 7.10 -11.57
N TYR A 144 -8.03 7.13 -10.54
CA TYR A 144 -7.65 8.36 -9.85
C TYR A 144 -6.92 9.32 -10.78
N ARG A 145 -5.95 8.83 -11.56
CA ARG A 145 -5.21 9.65 -12.52
C ARG A 145 -6.13 10.36 -13.50
N TYR A 146 -7.17 9.68 -13.97
CA TYR A 146 -8.20 10.29 -14.82
C TYR A 146 -8.99 11.35 -14.06
N CYS A 147 -9.53 11.04 -12.89
CA CYS A 147 -10.32 12.00 -12.09
C CYS A 147 -9.50 13.26 -11.69
N HIS A 148 -8.22 13.08 -11.35
CA HIS A 148 -7.34 14.18 -10.97
C HIS A 148 -7.10 15.18 -12.11
N GLU A 149 -7.21 14.76 -13.37
CA GLU A 149 -7.08 15.68 -14.51
C GLU A 149 -8.25 16.68 -14.59
N PHE A 150 -9.43 16.32 -14.06
CA PHE A 150 -10.67 17.08 -14.28
C PHE A 150 -11.25 17.71 -13.01
N TYR A 151 -10.91 17.25 -11.80
CA TYR A 151 -11.57 17.68 -10.55
C TYR A 151 -11.35 19.16 -10.15
N LEU A 152 -10.38 19.85 -10.75
CA LEU A 152 -10.09 21.28 -10.53
C LEU A 152 -10.28 22.13 -11.79
N LYS A 153 -10.79 21.57 -12.88
CA LYS A 153 -10.94 22.33 -14.13
C LYS A 153 -12.20 23.18 -14.10
N ASP A 154 -12.04 24.46 -14.43
CA ASP A 154 -13.12 25.46 -14.45
C ASP A 154 -14.00 25.38 -15.72
N ASP A 155 -13.58 24.62 -16.74
CA ASP A 155 -14.27 24.48 -18.04
C ASP A 155 -15.35 23.40 -18.06
N ILE A 156 -15.60 22.74 -16.93
CA ILE A 156 -16.53 21.62 -16.78
C ILE A 156 -17.88 22.10 -16.22
N VAL A 157 -18.97 21.48 -16.69
CA VAL A 157 -20.32 21.71 -16.14
C VAL A 157 -20.34 21.43 -14.63
N PRO A 158 -20.92 22.30 -13.77
CA PRO A 158 -20.85 22.15 -12.32
C PRO A 158 -21.28 20.79 -11.76
N GLU A 159 -22.31 20.17 -12.35
CA GLU A 159 -22.77 18.83 -11.94
C GLU A 159 -21.73 17.74 -12.21
N GLN A 160 -21.05 17.82 -13.36
CA GLN A 160 -19.96 16.91 -13.70
C GLN A 160 -18.73 17.15 -12.84
N LEU A 161 -18.40 18.42 -12.55
CA LEU A 161 -17.30 18.78 -11.66
C LEU A 161 -17.51 18.19 -10.26
N LYS A 162 -18.71 18.31 -9.71
CA LYS A 162 -19.06 17.71 -8.41
C LYS A 162 -18.83 16.20 -8.40
N LYS A 163 -19.23 15.51 -9.47
CA LYS A 163 -18.99 14.06 -9.63
C LYS A 163 -17.49 13.74 -9.65
N PHE A 164 -16.67 14.52 -10.34
CA PHE A 164 -15.21 14.34 -10.33
C PHE A 164 -14.61 14.53 -8.94
N GLN A 165 -15.07 15.53 -8.19
CA GLN A 165 -14.60 15.80 -6.82
C GLN A 165 -14.98 14.68 -5.85
N GLU A 166 -16.23 14.20 -5.90
CA GLU A 166 -16.69 13.07 -5.07
C GLU A 166 -15.93 11.78 -5.39
N GLU A 167 -15.72 11.48 -6.68
CA GLU A 167 -14.96 10.31 -7.10
C GLU A 167 -13.47 10.43 -6.78
N GLU A 168 -12.84 11.60 -6.96
CA GLU A 168 -11.45 11.84 -6.57
C GLU A 168 -11.24 11.52 -5.10
N LEU A 169 -12.12 12.05 -4.23
CA LEU A 169 -12.08 11.85 -2.78
C LEU A 169 -12.26 10.37 -2.42
N ARG A 170 -13.24 9.70 -3.03
CA ARG A 170 -13.49 8.27 -2.82
C ARG A 170 -12.29 7.41 -3.26
N LEU A 171 -11.70 7.73 -4.41
CA LEU A 171 -10.60 6.96 -4.99
C LEU A 171 -9.32 7.11 -4.15
N ILE A 172 -8.98 8.32 -3.71
CA ILE A 172 -7.79 8.50 -2.86
C ILE A 172 -7.98 7.82 -1.50
N TYR A 173 -9.19 7.86 -0.92
CA TYR A 173 -9.52 7.11 0.29
C TYR A 173 -9.30 5.60 0.10
N ASP A 174 -9.82 5.04 -0.99
CA ASP A 174 -9.68 3.62 -1.31
C ASP A 174 -8.22 3.23 -1.56
N ILE A 175 -7.41 4.11 -2.17
CA ILE A 175 -5.97 3.92 -2.34
C ILE A 175 -5.28 3.86 -0.98
N VAL A 176 -5.50 4.86 -0.12
CA VAL A 176 -4.88 4.96 1.21
C VAL A 176 -5.15 3.71 2.04
N ILE A 177 -6.43 3.32 2.17
CA ILE A 177 -6.82 2.13 2.93
C ILE A 177 -6.23 0.86 2.35
N THR A 178 -6.22 0.74 1.03
CA THR A 178 -5.67 -0.45 0.36
C THR A 178 -4.17 -0.56 0.60
N VAL A 179 -3.41 0.54 0.51
CA VAL A 179 -1.97 0.53 0.77
C VAL A 179 -1.69 0.13 2.22
N VAL A 180 -2.35 0.75 3.20
CA VAL A 180 -2.13 0.48 4.63
C VAL A 180 -2.45 -0.98 4.97
N SER A 181 -3.62 -1.45 4.55
CA SER A 181 -4.08 -2.82 4.82
C SER A 181 -3.19 -3.85 4.12
N GLU A 182 -2.89 -3.67 2.84
CA GLU A 182 -2.05 -4.60 2.09
C GLU A 182 -0.61 -4.65 2.62
N THR A 183 -0.05 -3.53 3.06
CA THR A 183 1.32 -3.48 3.59
C THR A 183 1.43 -4.31 4.86
N ASN A 184 0.55 -4.08 5.84
CA ASN A 184 0.53 -4.85 7.08
C ASN A 184 0.18 -6.33 6.86
N ALA A 185 -0.72 -6.64 5.93
CA ALA A 185 -1.05 -8.03 5.58
C ALA A 185 0.18 -8.77 5.01
N LYS A 186 0.98 -8.11 4.16
CA LYS A 186 2.22 -8.68 3.61
C LYS A 186 3.30 -8.79 4.69
N LEU A 187 3.45 -7.82 5.59
CA LEU A 187 4.37 -7.88 6.74
C LEU A 187 4.04 -9.08 7.65
N LYS A 188 2.75 -9.25 7.99
CA LYS A 188 2.23 -10.40 8.75
C LYS A 188 2.54 -11.72 8.07
N PHE A 189 2.35 -11.81 6.75
CA PHE A 189 2.68 -13.02 5.99
C PHE A 189 4.17 -13.32 6.01
N CYS A 190 5.02 -12.30 5.89
CA CYS A 190 6.47 -12.40 5.91
C CYS A 190 7.06 -12.58 7.32
N LYS A 191 6.23 -12.62 8.37
CA LYS A 191 6.65 -12.72 9.78
C LYS A 191 7.52 -11.55 10.25
N MET A 192 7.21 -10.35 9.76
CA MET A 192 7.80 -9.09 10.18
C MET A 192 6.84 -8.37 11.15
N ASP A 193 7.30 -7.31 11.81
CA ASP A 193 6.45 -6.47 12.67
C ASP A 193 5.33 -5.81 11.86
N TYR A 194 4.12 -5.82 12.42
CA TYR A 194 2.93 -5.29 11.75
C TYR A 194 1.89 -4.87 12.79
N ILE A 195 0.92 -4.06 12.35
CA ILE A 195 -0.17 -3.58 13.19
C ILE A 195 -1.49 -4.24 12.75
N GLU A 196 -2.11 -5.04 13.62
CA GLU A 196 -3.30 -5.83 13.28
C GLU A 196 -4.55 -4.96 13.01
N SER A 197 -4.68 -3.83 13.69
CA SER A 197 -5.77 -2.87 13.49
C SER A 197 -5.71 -2.25 12.09
N GLU A 198 -4.52 -1.87 11.63
CA GLU A 198 -4.28 -1.33 10.27
C GLU A 198 -4.67 -2.32 9.17
N ILE A 199 -4.53 -3.63 9.39
CA ILE A 199 -5.00 -4.65 8.44
C ILE A 199 -6.52 -4.58 8.29
N LYS A 200 -7.24 -4.42 9.40
CA LYS A 200 -8.70 -4.48 9.46
C LYS A 200 -9.35 -3.18 8.98
N THR A 201 -8.81 -2.03 9.38
CA THR A 201 -9.40 -0.72 9.10
C THR A 201 -8.77 -0.03 7.89
N GLY A 202 -7.51 -0.34 7.57
CA GLY A 202 -6.71 0.40 6.59
C GLY A 202 -6.36 1.82 7.01
N THR A 203 -6.53 2.16 8.29
CA THR A 203 -6.20 3.48 8.85
C THR A 203 -4.96 3.36 9.70
N MET A 204 -3.96 4.21 9.51
CA MET A 204 -2.75 4.16 10.33
C MET A 204 -3.03 4.51 11.78
N GLN A 205 -2.34 3.82 12.69
CA GLN A 205 -2.30 4.23 14.10
C GLN A 205 -1.29 5.37 14.26
N SER A 206 -1.61 6.30 15.17
CA SER A 206 -0.79 7.49 15.44
C SER A 206 -0.20 7.46 16.85
N ASP A 207 -0.31 6.32 17.53
CA ASP A 207 0.17 6.08 18.89
C ASP A 207 1.67 6.39 19.03
N VAL A 208 2.45 6.14 17.97
CA VAL A 208 3.87 6.51 17.89
C VAL A 208 4.13 8.02 18.07
N PHE A 209 3.15 8.87 17.77
CA PHE A 209 3.29 10.33 17.93
C PHE A 209 2.82 10.85 19.29
N GLU A 210 2.10 10.03 20.06
CA GLU A 210 1.61 10.44 21.38
C GLU A 210 2.77 10.54 22.37
N PRO A 211 2.89 11.64 23.14
CA PRO A 211 3.91 11.74 24.16
C PRO A 211 3.68 10.65 25.22
N PRO A 212 4.74 10.06 25.80
CA PRO A 212 4.59 9.07 26.84
C PRO A 212 3.80 9.67 28.00
N THR A 213 2.76 8.98 28.43
CA THR A 213 2.04 9.28 29.68
C THR A 213 3.01 9.06 30.84
N ILE A 214 3.44 10.17 31.46
CA ILE A 214 4.27 10.19 32.68
C ILE A 214 3.36 9.99 33.90
#